data_AF-M4C650-F1
#
_entry.id   AF-M4C650-F1
#
_cell.length_a   1.000
_cell.length_b   1.000
_cell.length_c   1.000
_cell.angle_alpha   90.00
_cell.angle_beta   90.00
_cell.angle_gamma   90.00
#
_symmetry.space_group_name_H-M   'P 1'
#
loop_
_entity.id
_entity.type
_entity.pdbx_description
1 polymer ?
#
loop_
_entity_poly.entity_id
_entity_poly.type
_entity_poly.pdbx_seq_one_letter_code
_entity_poly.pdbx_strand_id
1 'polypeptide(L)'
;MGVKDVAKPEAVIARRVREAIGPKAYIVGTFDPHGNEDDEFLKYANLAFTIKYYPHYDGSLQGERAARTLIRSIRGDYKPTTATRKPPIITASVLQWTGASPWMDLVQRALVWEARSPDVYVNFYYGFAFADVVDAGMTFQVMTNGDPELANKIADDMANTAWRLREQLVSGTKVYSMTEGVKLAKEAIAKGKTPFVLADHSDRSGAATWLLKQVIDQKLSKTLIGTVADNDVIEELRKIGVKVGDKFDMMVGGKLDESAGDPVRVVGTVTPSAAAWAAVSALRPRISGSASSSATATC
;
A
#
# COMPACT_ATOMS: atom_id res chain seq x y z
N MET A 1 3.23 11.20 -1.61
CA MET A 1 4.40 10.90 -2.45
C MET A 1 5.65 11.22 -1.65
N GLY A 2 6.81 10.62 -1.95
CA GLY A 2 8.09 11.05 -1.38
C GLY A 2 8.83 11.94 -2.36
N VAL A 3 9.20 13.16 -1.97
CA VAL A 3 9.99 14.08 -2.80
C VAL A 3 11.11 14.67 -1.95
N LYS A 4 12.34 14.61 -2.48
CA LYS A 4 13.51 15.15 -1.79
C LYS A 4 13.30 16.63 -1.46
N ASP A 5 13.60 17.01 -0.22
CA ASP A 5 13.54 18.39 0.27
C ASP A 5 12.13 19.03 0.21
N VAL A 6 11.06 18.22 0.08
CA VAL A 6 9.67 18.68 0.06
C VAL A 6 8.82 17.81 0.97
N ALA A 7 8.49 18.33 2.15
CA ALA A 7 7.74 17.58 3.17
C ALA A 7 6.34 17.16 2.71
N LYS A 8 5.62 18.05 2.00
CA LYS A 8 4.21 17.87 1.61
C LYS A 8 3.99 18.08 0.11
N PRO A 9 4.43 17.14 -0.74
CA PRO A 9 4.46 17.35 -2.17
C PRO A 9 3.08 17.57 -2.79
N GLU A 10 2.06 16.87 -2.32
CA GLU A 10 0.67 17.00 -2.77
C GLU A 10 0.12 18.42 -2.54
N ALA A 11 0.32 18.99 -1.35
CA ALA A 11 -0.07 20.35 -1.03
C ALA A 11 0.70 21.39 -1.87
N VAL A 12 2.00 21.17 -2.10
CA VAL A 12 2.82 22.02 -2.98
C VAL A 12 2.32 22.00 -4.42
N ILE A 13 1.94 20.82 -4.94
CA ILE A 13 1.35 20.70 -6.28
C ILE A 13 0.03 21.47 -6.33
N ALA A 14 -0.87 21.28 -5.36
CA ALA A 14 -2.15 21.98 -5.31
C ALA A 14 -1.97 23.51 -5.27
N ARG A 15 -1.01 24.01 -4.48
CA ARG A 15 -0.66 25.44 -4.42
C ARG A 15 -0.17 25.96 -5.76
N ARG A 16 0.78 25.28 -6.40
CA ARG A 16 1.34 25.70 -7.70
C ARG A 16 0.28 25.68 -8.81
N VAL A 17 -0.59 24.67 -8.82
CA VAL A 17 -1.73 24.62 -9.75
C VAL A 17 -2.68 25.79 -9.49
N ARG A 18 -3.03 26.05 -8.23
CA ARG A 18 -3.88 27.18 -7.83
C ARG A 18 -3.32 28.53 -8.28
N GLU A 19 -2.01 28.74 -8.13
CA GLU A 19 -1.31 29.94 -8.59
C GLU A 19 -1.42 30.12 -10.11
N ALA A 20 -1.35 29.03 -10.88
CA ALA A 20 -1.42 29.08 -12.33
C ALA A 20 -2.84 29.29 -12.88
N ILE A 21 -3.86 28.66 -12.29
CA ILE A 21 -5.24 28.66 -12.83
C ILE A 21 -6.15 29.70 -12.16
N GLY A 22 -5.69 30.33 -11.08
CA GLY A 22 -6.42 31.34 -10.33
C GLY A 22 -7.47 30.78 -9.35
N PRO A 23 -8.09 31.65 -8.54
CA PRO A 23 -8.96 31.24 -7.42
C PRO A 23 -10.35 30.75 -7.83
N LYS A 24 -10.79 31.02 -9.07
CA LYS A 24 -12.14 30.68 -9.54
C LYS A 24 -12.29 29.23 -10.02
N ALA A 25 -11.19 28.59 -10.42
CA ALA A 25 -11.22 27.22 -10.90
C ALA A 25 -11.38 26.22 -9.76
N TYR A 26 -11.96 25.05 -10.03
CA TYR A 26 -12.04 23.97 -9.06
C TYR A 26 -10.90 22.97 -9.24
N ILE A 27 -10.29 22.55 -8.14
CA ILE A 27 -9.21 21.55 -8.11
C ILE A 27 -9.68 20.37 -7.26
N VAL A 28 -9.54 19.16 -7.81
CA VAL A 28 -9.86 17.91 -7.11
C VAL A 28 -8.69 16.95 -7.22
N GLY A 29 -8.30 16.34 -6.10
CA GLY A 29 -7.31 15.25 -6.07
C GLY A 29 -7.96 13.91 -5.78
N THR A 30 -7.36 12.83 -6.29
CA THR A 30 -7.68 11.45 -5.92
C THR A 30 -6.45 10.80 -5.31
N PHE A 31 -6.61 10.05 -4.22
CA PHE A 31 -5.48 9.60 -3.41
C PHE A 31 -5.52 8.11 -3.06
N ASP A 32 -4.34 7.56 -2.82
CA ASP A 32 -4.13 6.28 -2.16
C ASP A 32 -4.30 6.45 -0.64
N PRO A 33 -4.94 5.51 0.08
CA PRO A 33 -5.14 5.62 1.53
C PRO A 33 -3.85 5.53 2.33
N HIS A 34 -2.75 5.04 1.77
CA HIS A 34 -1.45 5.06 2.42
C HIS A 34 -0.80 6.46 2.40
N GLY A 35 -1.44 7.49 1.82
CA GLY A 35 -0.92 8.85 1.87
C GLY A 35 -0.77 9.39 3.31
N ASN A 36 0.23 10.24 3.53
CA ASN A 36 0.38 11.03 4.75
C ASN A 36 -0.19 12.43 4.47
N GLU A 37 -1.52 12.54 4.37
CA GLU A 37 -2.18 13.81 4.08
C GLU A 37 -2.65 14.52 5.35
N ASP A 38 -2.83 15.84 5.30
CA ASP A 38 -3.42 16.66 6.35
C ASP A 38 -4.44 17.68 5.80
N ASP A 39 -4.63 18.83 6.44
CA ASP A 39 -5.53 19.88 5.94
C ASP A 39 -4.91 20.74 4.83
N GLU A 40 -3.61 20.67 4.60
CA GLU A 40 -2.89 21.63 3.77
C GLU A 40 -3.22 21.52 2.28
N PHE A 41 -3.40 20.30 1.75
CA PHE A 41 -3.87 20.10 0.37
C PHE A 41 -5.20 20.83 0.12
N LEU A 42 -6.15 20.73 1.07
CA LEU A 42 -7.48 21.32 0.98
C LEU A 42 -7.51 22.84 1.23
N LYS A 43 -6.36 23.47 1.58
CA LYS A 43 -6.22 24.94 1.55
C LYS A 43 -6.12 25.47 0.13
N TYR A 44 -5.61 24.66 -0.80
CA TYR A 44 -5.36 25.06 -2.19
C TYR A 44 -6.30 24.35 -3.18
N ALA A 45 -6.66 23.11 -2.88
CA ALA A 45 -7.66 22.33 -3.60
C ALA A 45 -9.05 22.46 -2.98
N ASN A 46 -10.08 22.11 -3.73
CA ASN A 46 -11.46 22.20 -3.27
C ASN A 46 -11.97 20.88 -2.71
N LEU A 47 -11.52 19.74 -3.26
CA LEU A 47 -12.00 18.41 -2.90
C LEU A 47 -10.86 17.38 -2.99
N ALA A 48 -10.98 16.30 -2.25
CA ALA A 48 -10.07 15.15 -2.27
C ALA A 48 -10.88 13.86 -2.20
N PHE A 49 -10.51 12.81 -2.92
CA PHE A 49 -11.20 11.51 -2.86
C PHE A 49 -10.20 10.37 -2.71
N THR A 50 -10.26 9.66 -1.59
CA THR A 50 -9.31 8.59 -1.27
C THR A 50 -9.94 7.22 -1.52
N ILE A 51 -9.18 6.32 -2.13
CA ILE A 51 -9.47 4.87 -2.14
C ILE A 51 -9.73 4.40 -0.70
N LYS A 52 -10.79 3.62 -0.45
CA LYS A 52 -11.18 3.25 0.92
C LYS A 52 -10.65 1.88 1.36
N TYR A 53 -10.43 0.97 0.42
CA TYR A 53 -10.10 -0.42 0.71
C TYR A 53 -8.61 -0.73 0.50
N TYR A 54 -8.10 -1.65 1.29
CA TYR A 54 -6.80 -2.29 1.10
C TYR A 54 -6.96 -3.83 1.20
N PRO A 55 -6.73 -4.58 0.10
CA PRO A 55 -6.19 -4.13 -1.19
C PRO A 55 -7.12 -3.18 -1.97
N HIS A 56 -6.54 -2.38 -2.86
CA HIS A 56 -7.23 -1.30 -3.56
C HIS A 56 -8.06 -1.84 -4.73
N TYR A 57 -9.39 -1.79 -4.61
CA TYR A 57 -10.29 -2.22 -5.70
C TYR A 57 -11.38 -1.18 -6.02
N ASP A 58 -11.41 -0.03 -5.35
CA ASP A 58 -12.40 1.03 -5.54
C ASP A 58 -11.84 2.30 -6.20
N GLY A 59 -10.63 2.28 -6.75
CA GLY A 59 -9.99 3.45 -7.39
C GLY A 59 -10.82 4.10 -8.49
N SER A 60 -11.36 3.30 -9.42
CA SER A 60 -12.24 3.81 -10.49
C SER A 60 -13.50 4.47 -9.95
N LEU A 61 -14.07 3.92 -8.87
CA LEU A 61 -15.26 4.48 -8.23
C LEU A 61 -14.96 5.85 -7.61
N GLN A 62 -13.79 5.99 -6.95
CA GLN A 62 -13.39 7.28 -6.38
C GLN A 62 -13.08 8.32 -7.46
N GLY A 63 -12.47 7.93 -8.58
CA GLY A 63 -12.27 8.80 -9.74
C GLY A 63 -13.59 9.30 -10.34
N GLU A 64 -14.57 8.42 -10.51
CA GLU A 64 -15.90 8.78 -11.03
C GLU A 64 -16.64 9.73 -10.07
N ARG A 65 -16.51 9.50 -8.76
CA ARG A 65 -17.08 10.38 -7.73
C ARG A 65 -16.41 11.76 -7.72
N ALA A 66 -15.09 11.80 -7.84
CA ALA A 66 -14.32 13.04 -7.96
C ALA A 66 -14.79 13.87 -9.16
N ALA A 67 -14.91 13.25 -10.33
CA ALA A 67 -15.37 13.93 -11.54
C ALA A 67 -16.80 14.47 -11.42
N ARG A 68 -17.73 13.68 -10.85
CA ARG A 68 -19.11 14.13 -10.62
C ARG A 68 -19.18 15.32 -9.67
N THR A 69 -18.50 15.26 -8.53
CA THR A 69 -18.54 16.34 -7.53
C THR A 69 -17.84 17.60 -8.05
N LEU A 70 -16.79 17.45 -8.87
CA LEU A 70 -16.17 18.58 -9.59
C LEU A 70 -17.18 19.28 -10.50
N ILE A 71 -17.91 18.54 -11.33
CA ILE A 71 -18.94 19.13 -12.23
C ILE A 71 -20.03 19.82 -11.42
N ARG A 72 -20.51 19.21 -10.34
CA ARG A 72 -21.50 19.81 -9.44
C ARG A 72 -20.99 21.09 -8.80
N SER A 73 -19.73 21.13 -8.40
CA SER A 73 -19.11 22.32 -7.82
C SER A 73 -19.01 23.47 -8.84
N ILE A 74 -18.63 23.16 -10.09
CA ILE A 74 -18.61 24.13 -11.20
C ILE A 74 -20.01 24.71 -11.46
N ARG A 75 -21.06 23.89 -11.34
CA ARG A 75 -22.46 24.32 -11.54
C ARG A 75 -23.06 25.07 -10.34
N GLY A 76 -22.42 25.01 -9.18
CA GLY A 76 -22.95 25.57 -7.92
C GLY A 76 -23.87 24.62 -7.14
N ASP A 77 -24.03 23.38 -7.57
CA ASP A 77 -24.85 22.34 -6.93
C ASP A 77 -24.16 21.70 -5.72
N TYR A 78 -22.85 21.96 -5.55
CA TYR A 78 -22.04 21.49 -4.44
C TYR A 78 -21.09 22.62 -4.01
N LYS A 79 -21.17 23.04 -2.75
CA LYS A 79 -20.27 24.01 -2.14
C LYS A 79 -19.28 23.25 -1.25
N PRO A 80 -18.02 23.06 -1.69
CA PRO A 80 -17.04 22.31 -0.89
C PRO A 80 -16.83 22.94 0.48
N THR A 81 -17.12 22.18 1.52
CA THR A 81 -16.82 22.50 2.92
C THR A 81 -16.11 21.31 3.53
N THR A 82 -14.99 21.54 4.21
CA THR A 82 -14.12 20.44 4.66
C THR A 82 -13.78 20.53 6.14
N ALA A 83 -13.49 19.39 6.75
CA ALA A 83 -12.92 19.28 8.09
C ALA A 83 -11.89 18.15 8.12
N THR A 84 -10.75 18.37 8.76
CA THR A 84 -9.68 17.38 8.90
C THR A 84 -9.44 17.04 10.36
N ARG A 85 -9.17 15.77 10.67
CA ARG A 85 -8.70 15.30 11.98
C ARG A 85 -7.56 14.30 11.82
N LYS A 86 -6.56 14.46 12.68
CA LYS A 86 -5.38 13.58 12.75
C LYS A 86 -5.27 12.96 14.14
N PRO A 87 -5.90 11.81 14.40
CA PRO A 87 -5.61 11.08 15.62
C PRO A 87 -4.12 10.66 15.62
N PRO A 88 -3.42 10.67 16.77
CA PRO A 88 -1.99 10.34 16.82
C PRO A 88 -1.79 8.82 16.75
N ILE A 89 -2.09 8.24 15.58
CA ILE A 89 -1.99 6.82 15.28
C ILE A 89 -1.13 6.68 14.03
N ILE A 90 -0.11 5.82 14.11
CA ILE A 90 0.73 5.43 12.98
C ILE A 90 0.82 3.91 12.98
N THR A 91 0.63 3.29 11.81
CA THR A 91 0.66 1.83 11.68
C THR A 91 1.47 1.44 10.45
N ALA A 92 2.16 0.31 10.52
CA ALA A 92 2.79 -0.28 9.35
C ALA A 92 1.73 -0.81 8.39
N SER A 93 1.95 -0.66 7.08
CA SER A 93 0.97 -1.04 6.05
C SER A 93 0.59 -2.52 6.03
N VAL A 94 1.41 -3.41 6.61
CA VAL A 94 1.07 -4.83 6.78
C VAL A 94 -0.16 -5.05 7.67
N LEU A 95 -0.42 -4.11 8.59
CA LEU A 95 -1.50 -4.19 9.56
C LEU A 95 -2.82 -3.64 9.03
N GLN A 96 -2.78 -2.89 7.92
CA GLN A 96 -3.87 -2.01 7.47
C GLN A 96 -4.95 -2.73 6.63
N TRP A 97 -4.96 -4.07 6.62
CA TRP A 97 -5.85 -4.86 5.77
C TRP A 97 -7.33 -4.67 6.14
N THR A 98 -8.14 -4.21 5.18
CA THR A 98 -9.56 -3.88 5.41
C THR A 98 -10.50 -5.07 5.29
N GLY A 99 -9.97 -6.29 5.12
CA GLY A 99 -10.77 -7.51 5.06
C GLY A 99 -11.20 -8.06 6.43
N ALA A 100 -10.74 -7.45 7.52
CA ALA A 100 -11.10 -7.83 8.88
C ALA A 100 -11.18 -6.61 9.82
N SER A 101 -11.89 -6.78 10.93
CA SER A 101 -11.85 -5.83 12.04
C SER A 101 -10.43 -5.71 12.60
N PRO A 102 -10.00 -4.51 13.05
CA PRO A 102 -10.81 -3.28 13.19
C PRO A 102 -10.81 -2.34 11.97
N TRP A 103 -9.99 -2.59 10.95
CA TRP A 103 -9.89 -1.72 9.77
C TRP A 103 -11.17 -1.74 8.93
N MET A 104 -11.79 -2.93 8.79
CA MET A 104 -13.10 -3.08 8.18
C MET A 104 -14.13 -2.17 8.87
N ASP A 105 -14.16 -2.17 10.20
CA ASP A 105 -15.17 -1.42 10.97
C ASP A 105 -15.01 0.09 10.81
N LEU A 106 -13.77 0.59 10.73
CA LEU A 106 -13.52 2.00 10.43
C LEU A 106 -14.00 2.39 9.03
N VAL A 107 -13.73 1.57 8.02
CA VAL A 107 -14.23 1.81 6.65
C VAL A 107 -15.75 1.78 6.63
N GLN A 108 -16.37 0.80 7.28
CA GLN A 108 -17.84 0.71 7.35
C GLN A 108 -18.45 1.92 8.06
N ARG A 109 -17.81 2.44 9.10
CA ARG A 109 -18.27 3.66 9.78
C ARG A 109 -18.30 4.87 8.85
N ALA A 110 -17.25 5.06 8.04
CA ALA A 110 -17.22 6.09 7.02
C ALA A 110 -18.37 5.92 6.00
N LEU A 111 -18.59 4.69 5.52
CA LEU A 111 -19.66 4.38 4.56
C LEU A 111 -21.06 4.61 5.13
N VAL A 112 -21.29 4.32 6.41
CA VAL A 112 -22.57 4.61 7.09
C VAL A 112 -22.84 6.10 7.14
N TRP A 113 -21.82 6.94 7.40
CA TRP A 113 -21.96 8.39 7.31
C TRP A 113 -22.31 8.86 5.90
N GLU A 114 -21.61 8.36 4.89
CA GLU A 114 -21.87 8.71 3.48
C GLU A 114 -23.26 8.24 3.01
N ALA A 115 -23.78 7.12 3.54
CA ALA A 115 -25.08 6.59 3.17
C ALA A 115 -26.24 7.38 3.80
N ARG A 116 -26.09 7.85 5.04
CA ARG A 116 -27.17 8.53 5.79
C ARG A 116 -27.21 10.04 5.59
N SER A 117 -26.13 10.62 5.10
CA SER A 117 -25.98 12.06 4.92
C SER A 117 -25.66 12.35 3.46
N PRO A 118 -26.65 12.82 2.67
CA PRO A 118 -26.42 13.21 1.29
C PRO A 118 -25.23 14.17 1.17
N ASP A 119 -24.49 14.06 0.07
CA ASP A 119 -23.36 14.93 -0.25
C ASP A 119 -22.17 14.91 0.72
N VAL A 120 -22.15 13.96 1.66
CA VAL A 120 -21.00 13.67 2.52
C VAL A 120 -20.03 12.74 1.81
N TYR A 121 -18.74 13.04 1.98
CA TYR A 121 -17.66 12.09 1.70
C TYR A 121 -16.65 12.09 2.85
N VAL A 122 -16.18 10.91 3.25
CA VAL A 122 -15.19 10.71 4.30
C VAL A 122 -13.94 10.06 3.70
N ASN A 123 -12.89 10.84 3.46
CA ASN A 123 -11.56 10.31 3.16
C ASN A 123 -10.97 9.68 4.41
N PHE A 124 -10.28 8.57 4.19
CA PHE A 124 -9.54 7.86 5.22
C PHE A 124 -8.14 7.56 4.71
N TYR A 125 -7.16 8.18 5.35
CA TYR A 125 -5.75 7.91 5.14
C TYR A 125 -5.25 7.11 6.33
N TYR A 126 -4.73 5.91 6.06
CA TYR A 126 -4.12 5.06 7.08
C TYR A 126 -2.78 5.63 7.56
N GLY A 127 -2.11 6.37 6.68
CA GLY A 127 -0.74 6.85 6.84
C GLY A 127 0.30 5.82 6.39
N PHE A 128 1.51 6.30 6.12
CA PHE A 128 2.67 5.50 5.74
C PHE A 128 3.81 5.70 6.73
N ALA A 129 3.99 4.70 7.59
CA ALA A 129 4.95 4.74 8.69
C ALA A 129 6.43 4.83 8.28
N PHE A 130 6.75 4.52 7.02
CA PHE A 130 8.13 4.52 6.52
C PHE A 130 8.52 5.84 5.85
N ALA A 131 7.67 6.87 5.89
CA ALA A 131 8.04 8.22 5.48
C ALA A 131 8.34 9.09 6.70
N ASP A 132 9.56 9.60 6.77
CA ASP A 132 9.99 10.57 7.79
C ASP A 132 9.50 11.98 7.42
N VAL A 133 8.20 12.21 7.65
CA VAL A 133 7.53 13.47 7.32
C VAL A 133 6.66 13.95 8.48
N VAL A 134 6.54 15.26 8.63
CA VAL A 134 5.81 15.93 9.73
C VAL A 134 4.32 15.55 9.77
N ASP A 135 3.75 15.20 8.63
CA ASP A 135 2.36 14.82 8.47
C ASP A 135 2.14 13.30 8.51
N ALA A 136 3.13 12.51 8.91
CA ALA A 136 2.98 11.07 9.06
C ALA A 136 1.85 10.67 10.02
N GLY A 137 1.09 9.65 9.63
CA GLY A 137 0.05 9.05 10.47
C GLY A 137 -1.35 9.13 9.87
N MET A 138 -2.30 8.62 10.65
CA MET A 138 -3.70 8.50 10.25
C MET A 138 -4.37 9.87 10.14
N THR A 139 -5.16 10.04 9.07
CA THR A 139 -5.92 11.26 8.82
C THR A 139 -7.33 10.95 8.31
N PHE A 140 -8.31 11.69 8.81
CA PHE A 140 -9.64 11.77 8.23
C PHE A 140 -9.86 13.16 7.63
N GLN A 141 -10.29 13.23 6.38
CA GLN A 141 -10.82 14.46 5.78
C GLN A 141 -12.29 14.22 5.42
N VAL A 142 -13.17 15.09 5.89
CA VAL A 142 -14.60 15.04 5.57
C VAL A 142 -14.92 16.18 4.63
N MET A 143 -15.69 15.91 3.59
CA MET A 143 -16.31 16.91 2.73
C MET A 143 -17.82 16.86 2.86
N THR A 144 -18.43 18.04 2.89
CA THR A 144 -19.88 18.26 2.86
C THR A 144 -20.22 19.32 1.81
N ASN A 145 -21.52 19.43 1.51
CA ASN A 145 -22.06 20.49 0.67
C ASN A 145 -22.54 21.66 1.53
N GLY A 146 -21.64 22.62 1.80
CA GLY A 146 -22.01 23.85 2.50
C GLY A 146 -22.28 23.71 4.00
N ASP A 147 -21.96 22.56 4.61
CA ASP A 147 -22.31 22.26 6.01
C ASP A 147 -21.05 22.00 6.88
N PRO A 148 -20.46 23.06 7.49
CA PRO A 148 -19.26 22.92 8.31
C PRO A 148 -19.50 22.22 9.64
N GLU A 149 -20.71 22.29 10.20
CA GLU A 149 -21.05 21.62 11.46
C GLU A 149 -21.07 20.10 11.27
N LEU A 150 -21.71 19.64 10.20
CA LEU A 150 -21.70 18.23 9.82
C LEU A 150 -20.29 17.74 9.51
N ALA A 151 -19.48 18.52 8.79
CA ALA A 151 -18.11 18.12 8.47
C ALA A 151 -17.28 17.88 9.74
N ASN A 152 -17.35 18.80 10.71
CA ASN A 152 -16.66 18.67 11.99
C ASN A 152 -17.19 17.49 12.80
N LYS A 153 -18.52 17.33 12.91
CA LYS A 153 -19.15 16.23 13.64
C LYS A 153 -18.67 14.86 13.15
N ILE A 154 -18.59 14.67 11.84
CA ILE A 154 -18.15 13.41 11.25
C ILE A 154 -16.65 13.22 11.47
N ALA A 155 -15.85 14.26 11.28
CA ALA A 155 -14.41 14.17 11.45
C ALA A 155 -14.04 13.81 12.91
N ASP A 156 -14.72 14.42 13.89
CA ASP A 156 -14.59 14.09 15.30
C ASP A 156 -15.02 12.65 15.60
N ASP A 157 -16.14 12.21 15.02
CA ASP A 157 -16.64 10.86 15.21
C ASP A 157 -15.68 9.78 14.68
N MET A 158 -15.12 10.00 13.49
CA MET A 158 -14.14 9.11 12.87
C MET A 158 -12.85 9.08 13.69
N ALA A 159 -12.28 10.24 14.04
CA ALA A 159 -11.05 10.33 14.82
C ALA A 159 -11.19 9.72 16.22
N ASN A 160 -12.29 10.00 16.92
CA ASN A 160 -12.55 9.43 18.24
C ASN A 160 -12.75 7.91 18.18
N THR A 161 -13.37 7.40 17.11
CA THR A 161 -13.53 5.95 16.93
C THR A 161 -12.19 5.27 16.67
N ALA A 162 -11.38 5.81 15.77
CA ALA A 162 -10.04 5.31 15.53
C ALA A 162 -9.18 5.34 16.81
N TRP A 163 -9.27 6.43 17.58
CA TRP A 163 -8.55 6.55 18.84
C TRP A 163 -8.94 5.49 19.87
N ARG A 164 -10.23 5.14 19.97
CA ARG A 164 -10.69 4.03 20.83
C ARG A 164 -10.18 2.67 20.36
N LEU A 165 -10.02 2.49 19.05
CA LEU A 165 -9.56 1.24 18.44
C LEU A 165 -8.03 1.14 18.28
N ARG A 166 -7.27 2.19 18.65
CA ARG A 166 -5.83 2.33 18.33
C ARG A 166 -4.98 1.11 18.67
N GLU A 167 -5.18 0.50 19.84
CA GLU A 167 -4.41 -0.69 20.25
C GLU A 167 -4.67 -1.86 19.28
N GLN A 168 -5.93 -2.08 18.91
CA GLN A 168 -6.32 -3.13 17.98
C GLN A 168 -5.84 -2.83 16.55
N LEU A 169 -5.79 -1.56 16.15
CA LEU A 169 -5.28 -1.16 14.83
C LEU A 169 -3.76 -1.41 14.71
N VAL A 170 -3.03 -1.27 15.81
CA VAL A 170 -1.57 -1.44 15.89
C VAL A 170 -1.16 -2.90 16.13
N SER A 171 -1.95 -3.67 16.88
CA SER A 171 -1.57 -5.04 17.30
C SER A 171 -2.56 -6.13 16.91
N GLY A 172 -3.59 -5.80 16.11
CA GLY A 172 -4.68 -6.74 15.78
C GLY A 172 -4.31 -7.84 14.79
N THR A 173 -3.22 -7.66 14.03
CA THR A 173 -2.71 -8.67 13.10
C THR A 173 -1.42 -9.26 13.61
N LYS A 174 -1.39 -10.59 13.78
CA LYS A 174 -0.18 -11.30 14.17
C LYS A 174 0.80 -11.35 12.98
N VAL A 175 1.94 -10.70 13.14
CA VAL A 175 3.07 -10.77 12.22
C VAL A 175 4.12 -11.68 12.83
N TYR A 176 4.55 -12.71 12.10
CA TYR A 176 5.60 -13.62 12.55
C TYR A 176 6.97 -13.05 12.21
N SER A 177 7.96 -13.31 13.07
CA SER A 177 9.36 -13.12 12.69
C SER A 177 9.71 -14.03 11.50
N MET A 178 10.69 -13.66 10.68
CA MET A 178 11.12 -14.48 9.54
C MET A 178 11.52 -15.89 9.98
N THR A 179 12.23 -15.99 11.12
CA THR A 179 12.64 -17.27 11.71
C THR A 179 11.44 -18.15 12.05
N GLU A 180 10.43 -17.60 12.74
CA GLU A 180 9.22 -18.34 13.10
C GLU A 180 8.36 -18.67 11.88
N GLY A 181 8.23 -17.75 10.92
CA GLY A 181 7.48 -17.96 9.69
C GLY A 181 8.02 -19.14 8.88
N VAL A 182 9.34 -19.21 8.70
CA VAL A 182 10.00 -20.34 8.02
C VAL A 182 9.88 -21.64 8.80
N LYS A 183 9.96 -21.60 10.14
CA LYS A 183 9.73 -22.77 10.99
C LYS A 183 8.31 -23.31 10.80
N LEU A 184 7.29 -22.45 10.88
CA LEU A 184 5.89 -22.82 10.70
C LEU A 184 5.63 -23.36 9.29
N ALA A 185 6.24 -22.75 8.27
CA ALA A 185 6.22 -23.26 6.90
C ALA A 185 6.76 -24.70 6.82
N LYS A 186 7.90 -24.97 7.45
CA LYS A 186 8.50 -26.31 7.47
C LYS A 186 7.59 -27.35 8.13
N GLU A 187 6.97 -26.98 9.25
CA GLU A 187 5.97 -27.83 9.93
C GLU A 187 4.72 -28.06 9.08
N ALA A 188 4.26 -27.06 8.34
CA ALA A 188 3.13 -27.16 7.43
C ALA A 188 3.43 -28.13 6.27
N ILE A 189 4.62 -28.04 5.66
CA ILE A 189 5.08 -29.00 4.62
C ILE A 189 5.07 -30.43 5.17
N ALA A 190 5.64 -30.64 6.36
CA ALA A 190 5.70 -31.98 6.97
C ALA A 190 4.29 -32.57 7.23
N LYS A 191 3.29 -31.71 7.43
CA LYS A 191 1.88 -32.08 7.63
C LYS A 191 1.07 -32.12 6.33
N GLY A 192 1.70 -31.95 5.16
CA GLY A 192 1.02 -31.92 3.86
C GLY A 192 0.13 -30.69 3.62
N LYS A 193 0.32 -29.61 4.38
CA LYS A 193 -0.45 -28.36 4.27
C LYS A 193 0.22 -27.39 3.30
N THR A 194 0.09 -27.66 2.01
CA THR A 194 0.67 -26.85 0.92
C THR A 194 -0.38 -26.58 -0.18
N PRO A 195 -0.30 -25.46 -0.92
CA PRO A 195 0.71 -24.41 -0.85
C PRO A 195 0.45 -23.41 0.29
N PHE A 196 1.48 -22.64 0.64
CA PHE A 196 1.38 -21.46 1.51
C PHE A 196 2.27 -20.35 0.95
N VAL A 197 2.00 -19.11 1.39
CA VAL A 197 2.76 -17.93 0.99
C VAL A 197 3.41 -17.33 2.23
N LEU A 198 4.74 -17.17 2.19
CA LEU A 198 5.47 -16.34 3.13
C LEU A 198 5.59 -14.95 2.50
N ALA A 199 4.78 -14.01 3.00
CA ALA A 199 4.81 -12.63 2.54
C ALA A 199 5.82 -11.84 3.38
N ASP A 200 6.96 -11.50 2.77
CA ASP A 200 7.91 -10.57 3.36
C ASP A 200 7.32 -9.15 3.31
N HIS A 201 6.97 -8.62 4.47
CA HIS A 201 6.39 -7.28 4.58
C HIS A 201 7.45 -6.20 4.83
N SER A 202 8.70 -6.60 5.16
CA SER A 202 9.81 -5.68 5.31
C SER A 202 10.31 -5.19 3.96
N ASP A 203 10.05 -5.95 2.90
CA ASP A 203 10.60 -5.68 1.59
C ASP A 203 9.56 -5.72 0.46
N ARG A 204 9.30 -4.54 -0.09
CA ARG A 204 8.53 -4.38 -1.34
C ARG A 204 9.42 -4.09 -2.55
N SER A 205 10.72 -3.83 -2.32
CA SER A 205 11.71 -3.54 -3.35
C SER A 205 12.29 -4.80 -3.99
N GLY A 206 12.21 -5.94 -3.29
CA GLY A 206 12.84 -7.19 -3.65
C GLY A 206 14.32 -7.27 -3.27
N ALA A 207 14.89 -6.24 -2.65
CA ALA A 207 16.31 -6.19 -2.30
C ALA A 207 16.66 -6.95 -1.02
N ALA A 208 15.68 -7.24 -0.16
CA ALA A 208 15.95 -7.81 1.15
C ALA A 208 16.19 -9.31 1.11
N THR A 209 17.10 -9.75 1.98
CA THR A 209 17.55 -11.15 2.02
C THR A 209 17.15 -11.85 3.32
N TRP A 210 16.47 -11.19 4.25
CA TRP A 210 16.10 -11.74 5.56
C TRP A 210 15.35 -13.07 5.45
N LEU A 211 14.31 -13.11 4.61
CA LEU A 211 13.53 -14.32 4.38
C LEU A 211 14.35 -15.39 3.63
N LEU A 212 15.11 -14.99 2.59
CA LEU A 212 15.98 -15.89 1.83
C LEU A 212 17.00 -16.59 2.75
N LYS A 213 17.65 -15.81 3.63
CA LYS A 213 18.59 -16.31 4.62
C LYS A 213 17.95 -17.36 5.51
N GLN A 214 16.76 -17.08 6.06
CA GLN A 214 16.06 -18.04 6.92
C GLN A 214 15.64 -19.31 6.18
N VAL A 215 15.20 -19.20 4.92
CA VAL A 215 14.87 -20.36 4.07
C VAL A 215 16.09 -21.27 3.90
N ILE A 216 17.27 -20.70 3.63
CA ILE A 216 18.52 -21.46 3.45
C ILE A 216 18.99 -22.05 4.78
N ASP A 217 19.11 -21.24 5.83
CA ASP A 217 19.63 -21.66 7.14
C ASP A 217 18.78 -22.80 7.74
N GLN A 218 17.46 -22.71 7.59
CA GLN A 218 16.54 -23.73 8.10
C GLN A 218 16.32 -24.89 7.12
N LYS A 219 16.96 -24.86 5.95
CA LYS A 219 16.85 -25.88 4.89
C LYS A 219 15.40 -26.13 4.47
N LEU A 220 14.62 -25.06 4.29
CA LEU A 220 13.25 -25.16 3.80
C LEU A 220 13.30 -25.52 2.30
N SER A 221 12.92 -26.76 1.97
CA SER A 221 12.90 -27.25 0.60
C SER A 221 11.56 -26.94 -0.09
N LYS A 222 11.47 -27.21 -1.40
CA LYS A 222 10.25 -26.97 -2.22
C LYS A 222 9.72 -25.53 -2.10
N THR A 223 10.64 -24.57 -1.99
CA THR A 223 10.35 -23.16 -1.83
C THR A 223 10.77 -22.41 -3.09
N LEU A 224 9.93 -21.47 -3.50
CA LEU A 224 10.25 -20.50 -4.53
C LEU A 224 10.37 -19.13 -3.89
N ILE A 225 11.51 -18.47 -4.09
CA ILE A 225 11.66 -17.04 -3.83
C ILE A 225 11.40 -16.33 -5.16
N GLY A 226 10.37 -15.48 -5.19
CA GLY A 226 9.89 -14.87 -6.44
C GLY A 226 10.93 -13.95 -7.08
N THR A 227 11.51 -13.05 -6.29
CA THR A 227 12.47 -12.04 -6.76
C THR A 227 13.52 -11.77 -5.68
N VAL A 228 14.76 -11.56 -6.12
CA VAL A 228 15.83 -10.95 -5.34
C VAL A 228 16.52 -9.95 -6.24
N ALA A 229 16.46 -8.66 -5.91
CA ALA A 229 17.02 -7.58 -6.70
C ALA A 229 18.53 -7.52 -6.48
N ASP A 230 19.31 -7.72 -7.54
CA ASP A 230 20.77 -7.59 -7.53
C ASP A 230 21.29 -7.28 -8.94
N ASN A 231 21.50 -5.99 -9.24
CA ASN A 231 21.96 -5.56 -10.56
C ASN A 231 23.38 -6.06 -10.87
N ASP A 232 24.29 -6.05 -9.90
CA ASP A 232 25.67 -6.46 -10.16
C ASP A 232 25.76 -7.96 -10.51
N VAL A 233 24.98 -8.81 -9.83
CA VAL A 233 24.90 -10.24 -10.16
C VAL A 233 24.34 -10.42 -11.57
N ILE A 234 23.29 -9.69 -11.92
CA ILE A 234 22.69 -9.76 -13.27
C ILE A 234 23.72 -9.31 -14.33
N GLU A 235 24.47 -8.24 -14.10
CA GLU A 235 25.50 -7.75 -15.01
C GLU A 235 26.67 -8.73 -15.15
N GLU A 236 27.14 -9.31 -14.05
CA GLU A 236 28.22 -10.30 -14.07
C GLU A 236 27.79 -11.57 -14.81
N LEU A 237 26.58 -12.07 -14.55
CA LEU A 237 26.01 -13.22 -15.27
C LEU A 237 25.91 -12.97 -16.78
N ARG A 238 25.55 -11.75 -17.20
CA ARG A 238 25.53 -11.35 -18.62
C ARG A 238 26.94 -11.31 -19.20
N LYS A 239 27.90 -10.75 -18.46
CA LYS A 239 29.30 -10.63 -18.88
C LYS A 239 29.97 -11.98 -19.09
N ILE A 240 29.71 -12.96 -18.22
CA ILE A 240 30.25 -14.33 -18.36
C ILE A 240 29.48 -15.17 -19.39
N GLY A 241 28.37 -14.66 -19.93
CA GLY A 241 27.55 -15.35 -20.92
C GLY A 241 26.88 -16.61 -20.38
N VAL A 242 26.33 -16.53 -19.16
CA VAL A 242 25.71 -17.68 -18.46
C VAL A 242 24.62 -18.35 -19.30
N LYS A 243 24.56 -19.68 -19.25
CA LYS A 243 23.59 -20.52 -19.95
C LYS A 243 22.74 -21.30 -18.97
N VAL A 244 21.56 -21.70 -19.42
CA VAL A 244 20.74 -22.68 -18.69
C VAL A 244 21.56 -23.96 -18.48
N GLY A 245 21.55 -24.47 -17.26
CA GLY A 245 22.32 -25.64 -16.84
C GLY A 245 23.68 -25.29 -16.21
N ASP A 246 24.17 -24.05 -16.32
CA ASP A 246 25.42 -23.65 -15.70
C ASP A 246 25.30 -23.64 -14.17
N LYS A 247 26.43 -23.90 -13.50
CA LYS A 247 26.53 -23.80 -12.04
C LYS A 247 26.43 -22.33 -11.63
N PHE A 248 25.71 -22.09 -10.54
CA PHE A 248 25.58 -20.78 -9.91
C PHE A 248 26.17 -20.86 -8.50
N ASP A 249 27.05 -19.93 -8.14
CA ASP A 249 27.62 -19.79 -6.80
C ASP A 249 28.03 -18.33 -6.58
N MET A 250 27.12 -17.52 -6.05
CA MET A 250 27.34 -16.08 -5.86
C MET A 250 26.62 -15.59 -4.60
N MET A 251 27.06 -14.45 -4.08
CA MET A 251 26.29 -13.67 -3.09
C MET A 251 25.20 -12.90 -3.82
N VAL A 252 23.98 -12.91 -3.30
CA VAL A 252 22.82 -12.23 -3.92
C VAL A 252 22.08 -11.33 -2.92
N GLY A 253 21.57 -10.22 -3.41
CA GLY A 253 20.70 -9.29 -2.68
C GLY A 253 21.42 -8.53 -1.57
N GLY A 254 20.67 -7.79 -0.74
CA GLY A 254 21.22 -7.12 0.45
C GLY A 254 22.08 -5.89 0.12
N LYS A 255 21.78 -5.21 -0.99
CA LYS A 255 22.62 -4.11 -1.54
C LYS A 255 21.96 -2.74 -1.53
N LEU A 256 20.71 -2.63 -1.08
CA LEU A 256 19.98 -1.35 -1.10
C LEU A 256 20.41 -0.45 0.05
N ASP A 257 20.16 -0.88 1.29
CA ASP A 257 20.54 -0.22 2.53
C ASP A 257 20.48 -1.24 3.70
N GLU A 258 20.61 -0.78 4.94
CA GLU A 258 20.56 -1.62 6.15
C GLU A 258 19.27 -2.46 6.26
N SER A 259 18.16 -1.99 5.69
CA SER A 259 16.86 -2.69 5.73
C SER A 259 16.84 -3.91 4.81
N ALA A 260 17.75 -3.99 3.83
CA ALA A 260 17.86 -5.14 2.93
C ALA A 260 18.60 -6.34 3.56
N GLY A 261 19.30 -6.13 4.68
CA GLY A 261 20.15 -7.14 5.30
C GLY A 261 21.40 -7.46 4.48
N ASP A 262 22.14 -8.49 4.91
CA ASP A 262 23.40 -8.87 4.27
C ASP A 262 23.17 -9.71 3.00
N PRO A 263 24.06 -9.62 1.99
CA PRO A 263 24.05 -10.55 0.87
C PRO A 263 24.07 -12.01 1.34
N VAL A 264 23.36 -12.88 0.63
CA VAL A 264 23.26 -14.32 0.97
C VAL A 264 23.90 -15.16 -0.13
N ARG A 265 24.76 -16.12 0.26
CA ARG A 265 25.36 -17.05 -0.70
C ARG A 265 24.31 -18.03 -1.21
N VAL A 266 24.13 -18.07 -2.53
CA VAL A 266 23.25 -19.03 -3.20
C VAL A 266 24.09 -19.91 -4.11
N VAL A 267 23.93 -21.22 -3.95
CA VAL A 267 24.59 -22.26 -4.75
C VAL A 267 23.52 -23.08 -5.45
N GLY A 268 23.63 -23.26 -6.76
CA GLY A 268 22.64 -23.98 -7.54
C GLY A 268 22.97 -24.09 -9.02
N THR A 269 21.91 -24.13 -9.82
CA THR A 269 21.99 -24.28 -11.28
C THR A 269 21.05 -23.28 -11.92
N VAL A 270 21.51 -22.64 -13.00
CA VAL A 270 20.68 -21.71 -13.76
C VAL A 270 19.60 -22.48 -14.51
N THR A 271 18.34 -22.07 -14.34
CA THR A 271 17.18 -22.71 -14.99
C THR A 271 16.45 -21.71 -15.90
N PRO A 272 15.68 -22.16 -16.91
CA PRO A 272 14.96 -21.25 -17.79
C PRO A 272 13.89 -20.45 -17.03
N SER A 273 13.71 -19.18 -17.39
CA SER A 273 12.65 -18.32 -16.84
C SER A 273 11.25 -18.92 -17.01
N ALA A 274 11.00 -19.66 -18.10
CA ALA A 274 9.73 -20.36 -18.33
C ALA A 274 9.45 -21.49 -17.31
N ALA A 275 10.49 -22.14 -16.78
CA ALA A 275 10.35 -23.16 -15.74
C ALA A 275 10.03 -22.53 -14.38
N ALA A 276 10.66 -21.39 -14.06
CA ALA A 276 10.31 -20.57 -12.91
C ALA A 276 8.86 -20.05 -13.02
N TRP A 277 8.45 -19.56 -14.19
CA TRP A 277 7.08 -19.12 -14.47
C TRP A 277 6.05 -20.24 -14.41
N ALA A 278 6.37 -21.44 -14.90
CA ALA A 278 5.51 -22.62 -14.80
C ALA A 278 5.30 -23.06 -13.35
N ALA A 279 6.35 -23.00 -12.52
CA ALA A 279 6.24 -23.26 -11.08
C ALA A 279 5.35 -22.25 -10.35
N VAL A 280 5.44 -20.95 -10.71
CA VAL A 280 4.54 -19.90 -10.20
C VAL A 280 3.10 -20.10 -10.69
N SER A 281 2.93 -20.41 -11.98
CA SER A 281 1.61 -20.55 -12.61
C SER A 281 0.84 -21.76 -12.10
N ALA A 282 1.53 -22.85 -11.74
CA ALA A 282 0.95 -24.04 -11.14
C ALA A 282 0.40 -23.80 -9.71
N LEU A 283 0.80 -22.70 -9.05
CA LEU A 283 0.32 -22.32 -7.71
C LEU A 283 -0.93 -21.43 -7.75
N ARG A 284 -1.44 -21.05 -8.93
CA ARG A 284 -2.69 -20.28 -9.04
C ARG A 284 -3.88 -21.16 -8.66
N PRO A 285 -4.76 -20.72 -7.73
CA PRO A 285 -6.09 -21.31 -7.62
C PRO A 285 -6.81 -21.10 -8.96
N ARG A 286 -7.54 -22.12 -9.46
CA ARG A 286 -8.49 -21.93 -10.57
C ARG A 286 -9.63 -21.04 -10.08
N ILE A 287 -9.42 -19.73 -10.10
CA ILE A 287 -10.51 -18.77 -9.95
C ILE A 287 -11.12 -18.64 -11.34
N SER A 288 -12.27 -19.28 -11.54
CA SER A 288 -13.11 -19.08 -12.71
C SER A 288 -13.69 -17.67 -12.66
N GLY A 289 -13.02 -16.73 -13.33
CA GLY A 289 -13.50 -15.36 -13.53
C GLY A 289 -12.79 -14.78 -14.73
N SER A 290 -13.55 -14.29 -15.71
CA SER A 290 -13.07 -13.73 -16.97
C SER A 290 -12.01 -12.65 -16.73
N ALA A 291 -10.79 -12.91 -17.19
CA ALA A 291 -9.70 -11.95 -17.19
C ALA A 291 -9.97 -10.85 -18.23
N SER A 292 -10.12 -9.60 -17.78
CA SER A 292 -9.82 -8.45 -18.60
C SER A 292 -8.29 -8.30 -18.69
N SER A 293 -7.79 -8.22 -19.92
CA SER A 293 -6.37 -8.05 -20.22
C SER A 293 -5.88 -6.68 -19.71
N SER A 294 -5.07 -6.68 -18.65
CA SER A 294 -4.15 -5.59 -18.36
C SER A 294 -2.72 -6.14 -18.45
N ALA A 295 -1.99 -5.60 -19.43
CA ALA A 295 -0.58 -5.88 -19.62
C ALA A 295 0.21 -5.30 -18.46
N THR A 296 0.95 -6.15 -17.73
CA THR A 296 2.00 -5.71 -16.80
C THR A 296 3.33 -6.17 -17.37
N ALA A 297 4.20 -5.20 -17.64
CA ALA A 297 5.58 -5.42 -18.04
C ALA A 297 6.41 -5.74 -16.78
N THR A 298 7.19 -6.82 -16.85
CA THR A 298 8.20 -7.17 -15.84
C THR A 298 9.49 -7.54 -16.59
N CYS A 299 10.56 -6.79 -16.31
CA CYS A 299 11.93 -7.13 -16.70
C CYS A 299 12.48 -8.23 -15.77
#